data_AF-A0A7C6R292-F1
#
_entry.id   AF-A0A7C6R292-F1
#
_cell.length_a   1.000
_cell.length_b   1.000
_cell.length_c   1.000
_cell.angle_alpha   90.00
_cell.angle_beta   90.00
_cell.angle_gamma   90.00
#
_symmetry.space_group_name_H-M   'P 1'
#
loop_
_entity.id
_entity.type
_entity.pdbx_description
1 polymer ?
#
loop_
_entity_poly.entity_id
_entity_poly.type
_entity_poly.pdbx_seq_one_letter_code
_entity_poly.pdbx_strand_id
1 'polypeptide(L)'
;VVPVTAALGLCRYDAGAVLAYLRSAVPSLYAFDAPALAQRAGNAKTLNTVMLGALASLKLLPFSGEHLLRVLLDSLPESLRETNRRAFRLGYEILGVN
;
A
#
# COMPACT_ATOMS: atom_id res chain seq x y z
N VAL A 1 -9.95 7.02 -3.26
CA VAL A 1 -9.93 8.27 -2.47
C VAL A 1 -10.13 9.43 -3.43
N VAL A 2 -10.99 10.38 -3.11
CA VAL A 2 -11.19 11.61 -3.90
C VAL A 2 -10.80 12.79 -3.01
N PRO A 3 -9.97 13.74 -3.49
CA PRO A 3 -9.64 14.93 -2.72
C PRO A 3 -10.89 15.74 -2.36
N VAL A 4 -10.90 16.37 -1.18
CA VAL A 4 -12.06 17.14 -0.69
C VAL A 4 -12.47 18.24 -1.65
N THR A 5 -11.52 18.91 -2.29
CA THR A 5 -11.77 19.97 -3.27
C THR A 5 -12.51 19.46 -4.50
N ALA A 6 -12.21 18.24 -4.95
CA ALA A 6 -12.93 17.61 -6.04
C ALA A 6 -14.30 17.07 -5.60
N ALA A 7 -14.40 16.54 -4.38
CA ALA A 7 -15.68 16.11 -3.81
C ALA A 7 -16.67 17.29 -3.63
N LEU A 8 -16.16 18.49 -3.34
CA LEU A 8 -16.93 19.73 -3.27
C LEU A 8 -17.23 20.35 -4.65
N GLY A 9 -16.79 19.73 -5.75
CA GLY A 9 -17.01 20.23 -7.11
C GLY A 9 -16.15 21.44 -7.49
N LEU A 10 -15.17 21.82 -6.65
CA LEU A 10 -14.30 22.98 -6.88
C LEU A 10 -13.23 22.71 -7.94
N CYS A 11 -12.93 21.43 -8.23
CA CYS A 11 -12.05 21.02 -9.31
C CYS A 11 -12.38 19.61 -9.81
N ARG A 12 -11.87 19.25 -10.98
CA ARG A 12 -11.95 17.88 -11.51
C ARG A 12 -10.73 17.08 -11.02
N TYR A 13 -10.97 15.92 -10.40
CA TYR A 13 -9.91 14.97 -10.07
C TYR A 13 -9.80 13.90 -11.16
N ASP A 14 -8.82 14.06 -12.05
CA ASP A 14 -8.53 13.11 -13.12
C ASP A 14 -7.38 12.18 -12.70
N ALA A 15 -7.72 11.05 -12.09
CA ALA A 15 -6.73 10.07 -11.64
C ALA A 15 -5.88 9.52 -12.81
N GLY A 16 -6.43 9.45 -14.02
CA GLY A 16 -5.73 9.00 -15.21
C GLY A 16 -4.62 9.98 -15.61
N ALA A 17 -4.94 11.27 -15.63
CA ALA A 17 -3.95 12.31 -15.91
C ALA A 17 -2.83 12.35 -14.86
N VAL A 18 -3.17 12.20 -13.57
CA VAL A 18 -2.18 12.13 -12.48
C VAL A 18 -1.24 10.94 -12.66
N LEU A 19 -1.79 9.75 -12.96
CA LEU A 19 -0.96 8.56 -13.21
C LEU A 19 -0.10 8.70 -14.46
N ALA A 20 -0.62 9.31 -15.53
CA ALA A 20 0.15 9.57 -16.75
C ALA A 20 1.34 10.49 -16.48
N TYR A 21 1.14 11.56 -15.72
CA TYR A 21 2.21 12.46 -15.29
C TYR A 21 3.27 11.74 -14.43
N LEU A 22 2.83 10.93 -13.45
CA LEU A 22 3.77 10.17 -12.62
C LEU A 22 4.58 9.18 -13.48
N ARG A 23 3.97 8.53 -14.47
CA ARG A 23 4.66 7.63 -15.39
C ARG A 23 5.71 8.33 -16.26
N SER A 24 5.50 9.60 -16.63
CA SER A 24 6.47 10.35 -17.41
C SER A 24 7.59 10.97 -16.57
N ALA A 25 7.33 11.26 -15.30
CA ALA A 25 8.26 11.97 -14.42
C ALA A 25 9.03 11.07 -13.44
N VAL A 26 8.54 9.86 -13.13
CA VAL A 26 9.11 8.97 -12.10
C VAL A 26 9.74 7.73 -12.76
N PRO A 27 11.08 7.55 -12.65
CA PRO A 27 11.77 6.41 -13.28
C PRO A 27 11.29 5.04 -12.80
N SER A 28 10.90 4.94 -11.53
CA SER A 28 10.46 3.69 -10.90
C SER A 28 9.11 3.88 -10.24
N LEU A 29 8.04 3.75 -11.05
CA LEU A 29 6.67 3.83 -10.59
C LEU A 29 6.05 2.45 -10.47
N TYR A 30 5.66 2.08 -9.25
CA TYR A 30 4.89 0.87 -8.96
C TYR A 30 3.46 1.27 -8.60
N ALA A 31 2.49 0.80 -9.39
CA ALA A 31 1.08 1.07 -9.17
C ALA A 31 0.28 -0.25 -9.21
N PHE A 32 -0.54 -0.48 -8.18
CA PHE A 32 -1.34 -1.69 -8.02
C PHE A 32 -2.60 -1.40 -7.19
N ASP A 33 -3.57 -2.29 -7.24
CA ASP A 33 -4.84 -2.16 -6.51
C ASP A 33 -4.70 -2.58 -5.04
N ALA A 34 -4.15 -1.68 -4.21
CA ALA A 34 -4.02 -1.91 -2.77
C ALA A 34 -5.37 -2.11 -2.04
N PRO A 35 -6.46 -1.37 -2.36
CA PRO A 35 -7.78 -1.66 -1.81
C PRO A 35 -8.25 -3.11 -2.02
N ALA A 36 -8.10 -3.66 -3.22
CA ALA A 36 -8.47 -5.05 -3.50
C ALA A 36 -7.66 -6.04 -2.65
N LEU A 37 -6.36 -5.79 -2.47
CA LEU A 37 -5.51 -6.63 -1.60
C LEU A 37 -5.91 -6.55 -0.13
N ALA A 38 -6.24 -5.36 0.38
CA ALA A 38 -6.70 -5.18 1.76
C ALA A 38 -8.04 -5.90 2.01
N GLN A 39 -8.93 -5.87 1.02
CA GLN A 39 -10.19 -6.61 1.07
C GLN A 39 -9.94 -8.12 1.06
N ARG A 40 -9.03 -8.61 0.20
CA ARG A 40 -8.60 -10.02 0.18
C ARG A 40 -7.94 -10.45 1.50
N ALA A 41 -7.24 -9.57 2.20
CA ALA A 41 -6.66 -9.86 3.51
C ALA A 41 -7.74 -10.08 4.60
N GLY A 42 -8.96 -9.58 4.37
CA GLY A 42 -10.11 -9.67 5.25
C GLY A 42 -10.47 -8.38 5.98
N ASN A 43 -9.78 -7.27 5.71
CA ASN A 43 -10.12 -5.97 6.31
C ASN A 43 -9.59 -4.80 5.46
N ALA A 44 -10.51 -4.02 4.88
CA ALA A 44 -10.17 -2.84 4.07
C ALA A 44 -9.30 -1.81 4.81
N LYS A 45 -9.33 -1.76 6.15
CA LYS A 45 -8.47 -0.87 6.96
C LYS A 45 -6.99 -1.27 6.93
N THR A 46 -6.65 -2.44 6.39
CA THR A 46 -5.24 -2.90 6.26
C THR A 46 -4.55 -2.41 4.99
N LEU A 47 -5.16 -1.47 4.25
CA LEU A 47 -4.55 -0.88 3.05
C LEU A 47 -3.12 -0.37 3.31
N ASN A 48 -2.89 0.35 4.42
CA ASN A 48 -1.55 0.85 4.74
C ASN A 48 -0.56 -0.30 4.96
N THR A 49 -1.01 -1.41 5.54
CA THR A 49 -0.20 -2.60 5.76
C THR A 49 0.16 -3.30 4.45
N VAL A 50 -0.76 -3.35 3.47
CA VAL A 50 -0.44 -3.79 2.10
C VAL A 50 0.65 -2.90 1.50
N MET A 51 0.53 -1.57 1.62
CA MET A 51 1.53 -0.65 1.09
C MET A 51 2.91 -0.83 1.74
N LEU A 52 2.96 -1.07 3.06
CA LEU A 52 4.21 -1.36 3.77
C LEU A 52 4.85 -2.68 3.31
N GLY A 53 4.02 -3.71 3.07
CA GLY A 53 4.48 -4.96 2.47
C GLY A 53 5.14 -4.75 1.11
N ALA A 54 4.47 -3.99 0.24
CA ALA A 54 4.98 -3.66 -1.09
C ALA A 54 6.27 -2.84 -1.03
N LEU A 55 6.38 -1.87 -0.10
CA LEU A 55 7.61 -1.12 0.11
C LEU A 55 8.75 -2.03 0.57
N ALA A 56 8.47 -2.98 1.46
CA ALA A 56 9.48 -3.89 1.99
C ALA A 56 10.07 -4.83 0.93
N SER A 57 9.28 -5.24 -0.08
CA SER A 57 9.79 -6.09 -1.16
C SER A 57 10.76 -5.36 -2.10
N LEU A 58 10.74 -4.03 -2.14
CA LEU A 58 11.70 -3.25 -2.92
C LEU A 58 13.12 -3.24 -2.32
N LYS A 59 13.31 -3.72 -1.07
CA LYS A 59 14.61 -3.78 -0.38
C LYS A 59 15.36 -2.43 -0.34
N LEU A 60 14.63 -1.31 -0.37
CA LEU A 60 15.18 0.05 -0.33
C LEU A 60 15.41 0.58 1.09
N LEU A 61 14.85 -0.10 2.08
CA LEU A 61 14.87 0.33 3.48
C LEU A 61 16.16 -0.14 4.17
N PRO A 62 16.70 0.61 5.15
CA PRO A 62 17.89 0.22 5.90
C PRO A 62 17.63 -0.89 6.94
N PHE A 63 16.58 -1.69 6.76
CA PHE A 63 16.15 -2.78 7.63
C PHE A 63 15.33 -3.81 6.85
N SER A 64 15.20 -5.02 7.39
CA SER A 64 14.53 -6.13 6.71
C SER A 64 12.99 -6.02 6.75
N GLY A 65 12.34 -6.67 5.78
CA GLY A 65 10.88 -6.77 5.76
C GLY A 65 10.31 -7.50 6.98
N GLU A 66 11.03 -8.51 7.50
CA GLU A 66 10.66 -9.21 8.73
C GLU A 66 10.72 -8.28 9.95
N HIS A 67 11.74 -7.43 10.04
CA HIS A 67 11.84 -6.44 11.10
C HIS A 67 10.67 -5.45 11.05
N LEU A 68 10.35 -4.94 9.86
CA LEU A 68 9.21 -4.05 9.65
C LEU A 68 7.88 -4.72 10.04
N LEU A 69 7.67 -5.96 9.59
CA LEU A 69 6.46 -6.72 9.91
C LEU A 69 6.33 -6.94 11.42
N ARG A 70 7.42 -7.30 12.11
CA ARG A 70 7.40 -7.51 13.56
C ARG A 70 6.98 -6.24 14.29
N VAL A 71 7.64 -5.11 14.03
CA VAL A 71 7.33 -3.82 14.68
C VAL A 71 5.90 -3.37 14.39
N LEU A 72 5.43 -3.55 13.14
CA LEU A 72 4.05 -3.26 12.77
C LEU A 72 3.06 -4.07 13.62
N LEU A 73 3.26 -5.39 13.75
CA LEU A 73 2.35 -6.24 14.52
C LEU A 73 2.40 -5.95 16.02
N ASP A 74 3.56 -5.58 16.56
CA ASP A 74 3.74 -5.21 17.96
C ASP A 74 2.97 -3.92 18.32
N SER A 75 2.83 -2.99 17.37
CA SER A 75 2.04 -1.75 17.53
C SER A 75 0.52 -1.95 17.48
N LEU A 76 0.04 -3.16 17.17
CA LEU A 76 -1.37 -3.44 16.95
C LEU A 76 -1.97 -4.32 18.07
N PRO A 77 -3.27 -4.13 18.38
CA PRO A 77 -4.03 -5.08 19.18
C PRO A 77 -3.94 -6.49 18.60
N GLU A 78 -3.88 -7.50 19.47
CA GLU A 78 -3.68 -8.90 19.08
C GLU A 78 -4.73 -9.38 18.06
N SER A 79 -5.98 -8.97 18.22
CA SER A 79 -7.10 -9.28 17.32
C SER A 79 -6.89 -8.80 15.87
N LEU A 80 -6.02 -7.81 15.64
CA LEU A 80 -5.75 -7.26 14.31
C LEU A 80 -4.48 -7.84 13.68
N ARG A 81 -3.63 -8.55 14.43
CA ARG A 81 -2.30 -8.97 13.97
C ARG A 81 -2.37 -9.92 12.78
N GLU A 82 -3.25 -10.92 12.83
CA GLU A 82 -3.30 -11.95 11.80
C GLU A 82 -3.80 -11.41 10.45
N THR A 83 -4.84 -10.57 10.47
CA THR A 83 -5.31 -9.89 9.26
C THR A 83 -4.27 -8.93 8.68
N ASN A 84 -3.52 -8.21 9.53
CA ASN A 84 -2.43 -7.35 9.08
C ASN A 84 -1.23 -8.16 8.55
N ARG A 85 -0.91 -9.31 9.15
CA ARG A 85 0.14 -10.20 8.65
C ARG A 85 -0.16 -10.66 7.22
N ARG A 86 -1.41 -11.07 6.94
CA ARG A 86 -1.84 -11.43 5.58
C ARG A 86 -1.78 -10.25 4.63
N ALA A 87 -2.24 -9.07 5.05
CA ALA A 87 -2.18 -7.85 4.24
C ALA A 87 -0.74 -7.49 3.85
N PHE A 88 0.20 -7.57 4.81
CA PHE A 88 1.61 -7.30 4.56
C PHE A 88 2.19 -8.29 3.55
N ARG A 89 1.89 -9.59 3.70
CA ARG A 89 2.34 -10.63 2.78
C ARG A 89 1.83 -10.39 1.35
N LEU A 90 0.53 -10.10 1.19
CA LEU A 90 -0.06 -9.78 -0.11
C LEU A 90 0.61 -8.56 -0.76
N GLY A 91 0.93 -7.54 0.05
CA GLY A 91 1.70 -6.39 -0.40
C GLY A 91 3.12 -6.76 -0.81
N TYR A 92 3.81 -7.58 -0.03
CA TYR A 92 5.19 -8.01 -0.32
C TYR A 92 5.29 -8.76 -1.65
N GLU A 93 4.33 -9.63 -1.92
CA GLU A 93 4.31 -10.48 -3.13
C GLU A 93 3.92 -9.71 -4.41
N ILE A 94 3.16 -8.60 -4.32
CA ILE A 94 2.54 -7.97 -5.52
C ILE A 94 3.55 -7.40 -6.51
N LEU A 95 4.71 -6.94 -6.05
CA LEU A 95 5.70 -6.28 -6.90
C LEU A 95 6.71 -7.25 -7.52
N GLY A 96 6.73 -8.52 -7.11
CA GLY A 96 7.53 -9.57 -7.77
C GLY A 96 9.03 -9.29 -7.85
N VAL A 97 9.56 -8.40 -7.02
CA VAL A 97 10.98 -8.02 -7.04
C VAL A 97 11.76 -9.05 -6.22
N ASN A 98 12.29 -10.08 -6.88
CA ASN A 98 13.19 -11.07 -6.29
C ASN A 98 14.61 -10.51 -6.19
#